data_AF-A0A8T4AV01-F1
#
_entry.id   AF-A0A8T4AV01-F1
#
_cell.length_a   1.000
_cell.length_b   1.000
_cell.length_c   1.000
_cell.angle_alpha   90.00
_cell.angle_beta   90.00
_cell.angle_gamma   90.00
#
_symmetry.space_group_name_H-M   'P 1'
#
loop_
_entity.id
_entity.type
_entity.pdbx_description
1 polymer ?
#
loop_
_entity_poly.entity_id
_entity_poly.type
_entity_poly.pdbx_seq_one_letter_code
_entity_poly.pdbx_strand_id
1 'polypeptide(L)'
;MIIELPQPSELYAMELCERAKDNLECFRVLITHANTKPWEAKYYIASHALELALKAFLATSGVSKEDLASRKFGHKILKIFHQCEEFDLPHVTKLPELVERFQVMNNNYDFRYPTGYELILPKPPLTIKILDELMGVVRPIVQEGYENAYMEFLDTGPPLGTTFIWED
;
A
#
# COMPACT_ATOMS: atom_id res chain seq x y z
N MET A 1 10.63 30.97 -9.55
CA MET A 1 9.62 31.02 -8.48
C MET A 1 9.06 29.62 -8.38
N ILE A 2 9.14 28.99 -7.20
CA ILE A 2 8.56 27.66 -6.95
C ILE A 2 7.19 27.91 -6.30
N ILE A 3 6.15 27.24 -6.78
CA ILE A 3 4.80 27.29 -6.21
C ILE A 3 4.52 25.95 -5.51
N GLU A 4 3.93 25.99 -4.33
CA GLU A 4 3.45 24.81 -3.61
C GLU A 4 1.99 24.56 -3.98
N LEU A 5 1.65 23.31 -4.33
CA LEU A 5 0.30 22.91 -4.71
C LEU A 5 -0.11 21.65 -3.96
N PRO A 6 -1.37 21.53 -3.52
CA PRO A 6 -1.85 20.29 -2.92
C PRO A 6 -1.70 19.14 -3.92
N GLN A 7 -1.15 18.02 -3.46
CA GLN A 7 -1.06 16.81 -4.29
C GLN A 7 -2.47 16.23 -4.50
N PRO A 8 -2.91 15.99 -5.74
CA PRO A 8 -4.13 15.22 -5.97
C PRO A 8 -4.02 13.83 -5.34
N SER A 9 -5.11 13.36 -4.72
CA SER A 9 -5.09 12.09 -3.97
C SER A 9 -4.79 10.91 -4.87
N GLU A 10 -5.18 10.98 -6.14
CA GLU A 10 -4.94 9.97 -7.18
C GLU A 10 -3.47 9.92 -7.62
N LEU A 11 -2.77 11.07 -7.60
CA LEU A 11 -1.33 11.11 -7.84
C LEU A 11 -0.58 10.43 -6.69
N TYR A 12 -0.97 10.72 -5.46
CA TYR A 12 -0.44 10.04 -4.28
C TYR A 12 -0.77 8.53 -4.27
N ALA A 13 -1.99 8.16 -4.70
CA ALA A 13 -2.41 6.76 -4.84
C ALA A 13 -1.48 5.98 -5.77
N MET A 14 -1.10 6.58 -6.90
CA MET A 14 -0.18 5.96 -7.85
C MET A 14 1.22 5.72 -7.25
N GLU A 15 1.75 6.70 -6.50
CA GLU A 15 3.02 6.55 -5.79
C GLU A 15 2.98 5.40 -4.77
N LEU A 16 1.89 5.29 -4.01
CA LEU A 16 1.66 4.18 -3.08
C LEU A 16 1.57 2.84 -3.81
N CYS A 17 0.86 2.78 -4.94
CA CYS A 17 0.68 1.57 -5.72
C CYS A 17 1.98 1.05 -6.33
N GLU A 18 2.81 1.93 -6.92
CA GLU A 18 4.13 1.53 -7.43
C GLU A 18 5.06 1.10 -6.29
N ARG A 19 4.98 1.75 -5.12
CA ARG A 19 5.76 1.32 -3.95
C ARG A 19 5.29 -0.02 -3.38
N ALA A 20 4.00 -0.32 -3.44
CA ALA A 20 3.45 -1.63 -3.08
C ALA A 20 4.02 -2.73 -3.98
N LYS A 21 4.03 -2.48 -5.29
CA LYS A 21 4.61 -3.38 -6.31
C LYS A 21 6.10 -3.61 -6.08
N ASP A 22 6.88 -2.55 -5.85
CA ASP A 22 8.32 -2.66 -5.54
C ASP A 22 8.57 -3.56 -4.32
N ASN A 23 7.79 -3.39 -3.26
CA ASN A 23 7.90 -4.21 -2.05
C ASN A 23 7.51 -5.66 -2.30
N LEU A 24 6.45 -5.93 -3.08
CA LEU A 24 6.07 -7.29 -3.45
C LEU A 24 7.19 -7.98 -4.25
N GLU A 25 7.81 -7.29 -5.21
CA GLU A 25 8.94 -7.82 -5.97
C GLU A 25 10.17 -8.04 -5.08
N CYS A 26 10.44 -7.12 -4.16
CA CYS A 26 11.49 -7.30 -3.16
C CYS A 26 11.25 -8.57 -2.33
N PHE A 27 10.01 -8.80 -1.89
CA PHE A 27 9.65 -10.02 -1.17
C PHE A 27 9.91 -11.28 -2.00
N ARG A 28 9.53 -11.31 -3.28
CA ARG A 28 9.81 -12.44 -4.18
C ARG A 28 11.29 -12.76 -4.28
N VAL A 29 12.12 -11.74 -4.47
CA VAL A 29 13.58 -11.89 -4.57
C VAL A 29 14.11 -12.49 -3.25
N LEU A 30 13.70 -11.94 -2.11
CA LEU A 30 14.18 -12.36 -0.80
C LEU A 30 13.78 -13.80 -0.41
N ILE A 31 12.64 -14.30 -0.90
CA ILE A 31 12.22 -15.68 -0.61
C ILE A 31 12.85 -16.70 -1.56
N THR A 32 13.31 -16.29 -2.74
CA THR A 32 13.96 -17.17 -3.72
C THR A 32 15.33 -17.66 -3.22
N HIS A 33 15.99 -16.88 -2.37
CA HIS A 33 17.22 -17.28 -1.67
C HIS A 33 16.93 -18.14 -0.41
N ALA A 34 16.12 -19.18 -0.59
CA ALA A 34 15.17 -19.79 0.35
C ALA A 34 15.65 -20.38 1.70
N ASN A 35 16.86 -20.13 2.19
CA ASN A 35 17.32 -20.74 3.47
C ASN A 35 17.97 -19.78 4.47
N THR A 36 18.02 -18.49 4.17
CA THR A 36 18.63 -17.51 5.08
C THR A 36 17.57 -16.69 5.79
N LYS A 37 17.65 -16.70 7.13
CA LYS A 37 17.15 -15.61 7.98
C LYS A 37 17.57 -14.26 7.39
N PRO A 38 16.84 -13.16 7.66
CA PRO A 38 15.74 -13.05 8.63
C PRO A 38 14.35 -13.13 7.99
N TRP A 39 13.50 -14.05 8.44
CA TRP A 39 12.14 -14.18 7.89
C TRP A 39 11.26 -12.99 8.26
N GLU A 40 11.44 -12.45 9.45
CA GLU A 40 10.71 -11.32 10.02
C GLU A 40 10.80 -10.09 9.10
N ALA A 41 12.01 -9.76 8.64
CA ALA A 41 12.21 -8.65 7.71
C ALA A 41 11.58 -8.91 6.32
N LYS A 42 11.59 -10.16 5.85
CA LYS A 42 10.94 -10.52 4.57
C LYS A 42 9.43 -10.30 4.68
N TYR A 43 8.82 -10.77 5.76
CA TYR A 43 7.38 -10.60 5.98
C TYR A 43 6.98 -9.18 6.35
N TYR A 44 7.88 -8.39 6.95
CA TYR A 44 7.69 -6.95 7.08
C TYR A 44 7.47 -6.29 5.72
N ILE A 45 8.31 -6.62 4.74
CA ILE A 45 8.21 -6.08 3.38
C ILE A 45 6.89 -6.50 2.72
N ALA A 46 6.49 -7.77 2.85
CA ALA A 46 5.19 -8.24 2.33
C ALA A 46 4.00 -7.55 3.02
N SER A 47 4.08 -7.36 4.34
CA SER A 47 3.06 -6.63 5.12
C SER A 47 2.97 -5.17 4.70
N HIS A 48 4.10 -4.55 4.37
CA HIS A 48 4.13 -3.18 3.90
C HIS A 48 3.58 -3.06 2.47
N ALA A 49 3.88 -4.02 1.58
CA ALA A 49 3.25 -4.09 0.26
C ALA A 49 1.71 -4.16 0.37
N LEU A 50 1.18 -5.00 1.28
CA LEU A 50 -0.26 -5.06 1.54
C LEU A 50 -0.82 -3.71 2.00
N GLU A 51 -0.19 -3.10 3.01
CA GLU A 51 -0.63 -1.81 3.55
C GLU A 51 -0.69 -0.72 2.48
N LEU A 52 0.36 -0.61 1.66
CA LEU A 52 0.46 0.39 0.61
C LEU A 52 -0.56 0.18 -0.50
N ALA A 53 -0.82 -1.08 -0.90
CA ALA A 53 -1.85 -1.39 -1.90
C ALA A 53 -3.24 -0.99 -1.41
N LEU A 54 -3.58 -1.31 -0.16
CA LEU A 54 -4.87 -0.92 0.43
C LEU A 54 -4.99 0.60 0.59
N LYS A 55 -3.91 1.29 1.00
CA LYS A 55 -3.89 2.77 1.07
C LYS A 55 -4.03 3.41 -0.31
N ALA A 56 -3.43 2.84 -1.35
CA ALA A 56 -3.57 3.33 -2.71
C ALA A 56 -5.04 3.30 -3.15
N PHE A 57 -5.74 2.20 -2.88
CA PHE A 57 -7.18 2.09 -3.14
C PHE A 57 -8.00 3.15 -2.39
N LEU A 58 -7.73 3.37 -1.09
CA LEU A 58 -8.42 4.40 -0.31
C LEU A 58 -8.14 5.82 -0.82
N ALA A 59 -6.90 6.11 -1.21
CA ALA A 59 -6.52 7.39 -1.79
C ALA A 59 -7.29 7.67 -3.09
N THR A 60 -7.40 6.68 -3.98
CA THR A 60 -8.25 6.78 -5.19
C THR A 60 -9.74 6.88 -4.87
N SER A 61 -10.17 6.39 -3.70
CA SER A 61 -11.55 6.52 -3.22
C SER A 61 -11.82 7.84 -2.49
N GLY A 62 -10.89 8.80 -2.52
CA GLY A 62 -11.04 10.14 -1.95
C GLY A 62 -10.62 10.28 -0.49
N VAL A 63 -9.96 9.28 0.10
CA VAL A 63 -9.37 9.43 1.44
C VAL A 63 -8.07 10.24 1.35
N SER A 64 -7.98 11.33 2.10
CA SER A 64 -6.85 12.26 2.00
C SER A 64 -5.54 11.66 2.51
N LYS A 65 -4.41 12.18 2.00
CA LYS A 65 -3.06 11.79 2.42
C LYS A 65 -2.85 11.97 3.92
N GLU A 66 -3.35 13.06 4.50
CA GLU A 66 -3.24 13.34 5.93
C GLU A 66 -3.99 12.28 6.75
N ASP A 67 -5.19 11.89 6.33
CA ASP A 67 -5.96 10.84 6.98
C ASP A 67 -5.22 9.49 6.92
N LEU A 68 -4.65 9.14 5.76
CA LEU A 68 -3.88 7.91 5.54
C LEU A 68 -2.58 7.87 6.35
N ALA A 69 -1.93 9.02 6.56
CA ALA A 69 -0.72 9.17 7.38
C ALA A 69 -1.02 9.30 8.88
N SER A 70 -2.22 9.75 9.25
CA SER A 70 -2.61 10.00 10.63
C SER A 70 -2.78 8.71 11.45
N ARG A 71 -3.05 8.85 12.75
CA ARG A 71 -3.40 7.72 13.65
C ARG A 71 -4.73 7.04 13.29
N LYS A 72 -5.54 7.64 12.41
CA LYS A 72 -6.82 7.09 11.91
C LYS A 72 -6.55 5.76 11.18
N PHE A 73 -5.72 5.81 10.15
CA PHE A 73 -5.32 4.65 9.35
C PHE A 73 -3.92 4.14 9.72
N GLY A 74 -2.91 5.02 9.79
CA GLY A 74 -1.57 4.71 10.27
C GLY A 74 -1.03 3.38 9.71
N HIS A 75 -0.43 2.55 10.56
CA HIS A 75 0.00 1.18 10.22
C HIS A 75 -1.01 0.11 10.68
N LYS A 76 -2.30 0.46 10.80
CA LYS A 76 -3.35 -0.44 11.30
C LYS A 76 -4.03 -1.14 10.13
N ILE A 77 -3.35 -2.14 9.56
CA ILE A 77 -3.76 -2.84 8.33
C ILE A 77 -5.22 -3.31 8.39
N LEU A 78 -5.67 -3.85 9.53
CA LEU A 78 -7.06 -4.30 9.67
C LEU A 78 -8.08 -3.15 9.52
N LYS A 79 -7.77 -1.96 10.06
CA LYS A 79 -8.63 -0.78 9.90
C LYS A 79 -8.66 -0.27 8.47
N ILE A 80 -7.50 -0.27 7.82
CA ILE A 80 -7.38 0.13 6.41
C ILE A 80 -8.22 -0.83 5.56
N PHE A 81 -8.09 -2.13 5.79
CA PHE A 81 -8.85 -3.15 5.07
C PHE A 81 -10.37 -2.98 5.23
N HIS A 82 -10.88 -2.81 6.46
CA HIS A 82 -12.30 -2.57 6.67
C HIS A 82 -12.80 -1.30 5.98
N GLN A 83 -11.98 -0.23 5.97
CA GLN A 83 -12.33 0.96 5.20
C GLN A 83 -12.39 0.66 3.70
N CYS A 84 -11.46 -0.16 3.17
CA CYS A 84 -11.53 -0.58 1.77
C CYS A 84 -12.82 -1.37 1.49
N GLU A 85 -13.26 -2.22 2.42
CA GLU A 85 -14.56 -2.92 2.30
C GLU A 85 -15.74 -1.94 2.27
N GLU A 86 -15.72 -0.88 3.08
CA GLU A 86 -16.75 0.19 3.04
C GLU A 86 -16.78 0.96 1.71
N PHE A 87 -15.66 0.98 0.97
CA PHE A 87 -15.54 1.56 -0.37
C PHE A 87 -15.68 0.51 -1.49
N ASP A 88 -16.27 -0.65 -1.20
CA ASP A 88 -16.54 -1.72 -2.17
C ASP A 88 -15.27 -2.26 -2.88
N LEU A 89 -14.17 -2.45 -2.13
CA LEU A 89 -12.97 -3.11 -2.66
C LEU A 89 -13.34 -4.44 -3.34
N PRO A 90 -12.90 -4.67 -4.61
CA PRO A 90 -13.17 -5.92 -5.30
C PRO A 90 -12.67 -7.13 -4.49
N HIS A 91 -13.47 -8.19 -4.50
CA HIS A 91 -13.18 -9.39 -3.72
C HIS A 91 -11.84 -10.04 -4.13
N VAL A 92 -10.98 -10.29 -3.14
CA VAL A 92 -9.73 -11.04 -3.28
C VAL A 92 -9.77 -12.25 -2.35
N THR A 93 -9.49 -13.42 -2.90
CA THR A 93 -9.60 -14.67 -2.15
C THR A 93 -8.54 -14.72 -1.04
N LYS A 94 -8.96 -15.04 0.19
CA LYS A 94 -8.10 -15.15 1.39
C LYS A 94 -7.42 -13.85 1.86
N LEU A 95 -7.81 -12.70 1.31
CA LEU A 95 -7.30 -11.41 1.74
C LEU A 95 -7.61 -11.10 3.22
N PRO A 96 -8.84 -11.32 3.73
CA PRO A 96 -9.15 -11.09 5.15
C PRO A 96 -8.23 -11.87 6.09
N GLU A 97 -8.00 -13.15 5.80
CA GLU A 97 -7.16 -14.01 6.61
C GLU A 97 -5.69 -13.60 6.58
N LEU A 98 -5.21 -13.06 5.45
CA LEU A 98 -3.86 -12.51 5.36
C LEU A 98 -3.73 -11.21 6.16
N VAL A 99 -4.72 -10.32 6.06
CA VAL A 99 -4.80 -9.06 6.82
C VAL A 99 -4.77 -9.34 8.32
N GLU A 100 -5.62 -10.24 8.81
CA GLU A 100 -5.67 -10.62 10.23
C GLU A 100 -4.32 -11.15 10.71
N ARG A 101 -3.68 -12.02 9.92
CA ARG A 101 -2.37 -12.56 10.24
C ARG A 101 -1.31 -11.46 10.33
N PHE A 102 -1.23 -10.55 9.36
CA PHE A 102 -0.27 -9.43 9.41
C PHE A 102 -0.56 -8.46 10.54
N GLN A 103 -1.83 -8.22 10.87
CA GLN A 103 -2.20 -7.40 12.03
C GLN A 103 -1.67 -8.02 13.33
N VAL A 104 -1.86 -9.34 13.53
CA VAL A 104 -1.35 -10.04 14.72
C VAL A 104 0.17 -10.01 14.76
N MET A 105 0.84 -10.28 13.64
CA MET A 105 2.30 -10.37 13.56
C MET A 105 3.02 -9.01 13.62
N ASN A 106 2.33 -7.89 13.39
CA ASN A 106 2.92 -6.56 13.48
C ASN A 106 2.40 -5.78 14.70
N ASN A 107 1.57 -6.39 15.56
CA ASN A 107 0.86 -5.69 16.62
C ASN A 107 1.80 -5.02 17.64
N ASN A 108 2.87 -5.71 18.03
CA ASN A 108 3.90 -5.16 18.92
C ASN A 108 5.20 -4.88 18.16
N TYR A 109 5.09 -4.60 16.86
CA TYR A 109 6.23 -4.45 15.97
C TYR A 109 7.11 -5.71 15.93
N ASP A 110 6.50 -6.90 16.05
CA ASP A 110 7.20 -8.18 16.20
C ASP A 110 8.03 -8.55 14.95
N PHE A 111 7.72 -7.97 13.80
CA PHE A 111 8.59 -8.06 12.61
C PHE A 111 9.93 -7.32 12.77
N ARG A 112 10.01 -6.35 13.68
CA ARG A 112 11.16 -5.44 13.85
C ARG A 112 11.93 -5.71 15.14
N TYR A 113 11.25 -6.14 16.19
CA TYR A 113 11.87 -6.35 17.49
C TYR A 113 11.62 -7.76 18.01
N PRO A 114 12.60 -8.38 18.68
CA PRO A 114 12.41 -9.67 19.33
C PRO A 114 11.50 -9.49 20.55
N THR A 115 10.23 -9.85 20.40
CA THR A 115 9.20 -9.74 21.46
C THR A 115 8.90 -11.08 22.13
N GLY A 116 9.59 -12.15 21.75
CA GLY A 116 9.38 -13.50 22.26
C GLY A 116 8.15 -14.21 21.66
N TYR A 117 7.50 -13.61 20.67
CA TYR A 117 6.36 -14.20 19.97
C TYR A 117 6.82 -15.17 18.87
N GLU A 118 6.26 -16.39 18.84
CA GLU A 118 6.47 -17.32 17.72
C GLU A 118 5.59 -16.91 16.53
N LEU A 119 6.22 -16.30 15.53
CA LEU A 119 5.53 -15.90 14.30
C LEU A 119 5.20 -17.13 13.44
N ILE A 120 3.91 -17.48 13.35
CA ILE A 120 3.42 -18.48 12.41
C ILE A 120 3.21 -17.80 11.04
N LEU A 121 4.28 -17.80 10.25
CA LEU A 121 4.32 -17.14 8.96
C LEU A 121 3.49 -17.92 7.90
N PRO A 122 2.61 -17.26 7.12
CA PRO A 122 1.91 -17.92 6.02
C PRO A 122 2.91 -18.36 4.94
N LYS A 123 2.65 -19.45 4.21
CA LYS A 123 3.61 -19.92 3.19
C LYS A 123 3.89 -18.82 2.15
N PRO A 124 5.15 -18.52 1.80
CA PRO A 124 5.46 -17.43 0.87
C PRO A 124 4.70 -17.48 -0.47
N PRO A 125 4.53 -18.65 -1.13
CA PRO A 125 3.74 -18.72 -2.37
C PRO A 125 2.27 -18.31 -2.19
N LEU A 126 1.67 -18.58 -1.03
CA LEU A 126 0.30 -18.16 -0.73
C LEU A 126 0.23 -16.65 -0.52
N THR A 127 1.16 -16.08 0.25
CA THR A 127 1.27 -14.64 0.46
C THR A 127 1.40 -13.90 -0.87
N ILE A 128 2.32 -14.36 -1.73
CA ILE A 128 2.53 -13.80 -3.07
C ILE A 128 1.25 -13.86 -3.88
N LYS A 129 0.58 -15.01 -3.93
CA LYS A 129 -0.65 -15.17 -4.71
C LYS A 129 -1.73 -14.18 -4.29
N ILE A 130 -1.95 -14.01 -2.99
CA ILE A 130 -2.98 -13.08 -2.47
C ILE A 130 -2.60 -11.63 -2.80
N LEU A 131 -1.33 -11.25 -2.66
CA LEU A 131 -0.86 -9.90 -3.00
C LEU A 131 -0.91 -9.63 -4.51
N ASP A 132 -0.63 -10.64 -5.36
CA ASP A 132 -0.83 -10.55 -6.80
C ASP A 132 -2.28 -10.30 -7.17
N GLU A 133 -3.20 -11.07 -6.58
CA GLU A 133 -4.63 -10.88 -6.80
C GLU A 133 -5.09 -9.48 -6.35
N LEU A 134 -4.61 -9.01 -5.19
CA LEU A 134 -4.89 -7.65 -4.72
C LEU A 134 -4.34 -6.58 -5.67
N MET A 135 -3.09 -6.69 -6.09
CA MET A 135 -2.49 -5.75 -7.04
C MET A 135 -3.21 -5.79 -8.40
N GLY A 136 -3.67 -6.97 -8.81
CA GLY A 136 -4.44 -7.16 -10.04
C GLY A 136 -5.79 -6.43 -10.03
N VAL A 137 -6.42 -6.24 -8.87
CA VAL A 137 -7.67 -5.48 -8.74
C VAL A 137 -7.44 -3.99 -8.43
N VAL A 138 -6.46 -3.66 -7.60
CA VAL A 138 -6.20 -2.27 -7.17
C VAL A 138 -5.54 -1.45 -8.28
N ARG A 139 -4.54 -2.03 -8.96
CA ARG A 139 -3.73 -1.26 -9.92
C ARG A 139 -4.56 -0.65 -11.07
N PRO A 140 -5.52 -1.35 -11.70
CA PRO A 140 -6.36 -0.73 -12.73
C PRO A 140 -7.17 0.45 -12.22
N ILE A 141 -7.74 0.36 -11.01
CA ILE A 141 -8.53 1.43 -10.38
C ILE A 141 -7.66 2.65 -10.12
N VAL A 142 -6.47 2.44 -9.54
CA VAL A 142 -5.51 3.52 -9.27
C VAL A 142 -5.01 4.16 -10.56
N GLN A 143 -4.76 3.35 -11.61
CA GLN A 143 -4.33 3.84 -12.91
C GLN A 143 -5.37 4.73 -13.58
N GLU A 144 -6.64 4.33 -13.57
CA GLU A 144 -7.73 5.13 -14.12
C GLU A 144 -7.88 6.46 -13.35
N GLY A 145 -7.87 6.42 -12.02
CA GLY A 145 -7.92 7.63 -11.20
C GLY A 145 -6.75 8.57 -11.48
N TYR A 146 -5.53 8.02 -11.58
CA TYR A 146 -4.33 8.79 -11.92
C TYR A 146 -4.44 9.47 -13.29
N GLU A 147 -4.86 8.74 -14.32
CA GLU A 147 -5.00 9.29 -15.67
C GLU A 147 -5.99 10.45 -15.71
N ASN A 148 -7.13 10.30 -15.04
CA ASN A 148 -8.13 11.37 -14.94
C ASN A 148 -7.58 12.61 -14.22
N ALA A 149 -6.98 12.42 -13.05
CA ALA A 149 -6.41 13.53 -12.26
C ALA A 149 -5.24 14.20 -12.98
N TYR A 150 -4.41 13.43 -13.68
CA TYR A 150 -3.29 13.96 -14.45
C TYR A 150 -3.78 14.81 -15.63
N MET A 151 -4.81 14.37 -16.35
CA MET A 151 -5.42 15.16 -17.42
C MET A 151 -6.04 16.46 -16.89
N GLU A 152 -6.78 16.40 -15.78
CA GLU A 152 -7.32 17.60 -15.14
C GLU A 152 -6.21 18.58 -14.71
N PHE A 153 -5.11 18.05 -14.17
CA PHE A 153 -3.95 18.87 -13.82
C PHE A 153 -3.30 19.53 -15.04
N LEU A 154 -3.23 18.85 -16.19
CA LEU A 154 -2.71 19.47 -17.41
C LEU A 154 -3.61 20.59 -17.94
N ASP A 155 -4.92 20.48 -17.75
CA ASP A 155 -5.90 21.47 -18.21
C ASP A 155 -6.01 22.69 -17.27
N THR A 156 -5.97 22.46 -15.96
CA THR A 156 -6.24 23.48 -14.92
C THR A 156 -5.00 23.93 -14.14
N GLY A 157 -3.88 23.24 -14.36
CA GLY A 157 -2.65 23.45 -13.62
C GLY A 157 -1.91 24.74 -13.96
N PRO A 158 -0.76 24.96 -13.29
CA PRO A 158 0.04 26.16 -13.50
C PRO A 158 0.55 26.25 -14.95
N PRO A 159 0.80 27.46 -15.47
CA PRO A 159 1.30 27.64 -16.83
C PRO A 159 2.58 26.84 -17.11
N LEU A 160 2.72 26.35 -18.34
CA LEU A 160 3.93 25.69 -18.84
C LEU A 160 5.19 26.49 -18.48
N GLY A 161 6.21 25.79 -17.96
CA GLY A 161 7.47 26.39 -17.51
C GLY A 161 7.48 26.83 -16.04
N THR A 162 6.37 26.67 -15.32
CA THR A 162 6.34 26.88 -13.86
C THR A 162 6.97 25.69 -13.13
N THR A 163 7.90 25.97 -12.22
CA THR A 163 8.38 24.96 -11.27
C THR A 163 7.43 24.91 -10.08
N PHE A 164 6.96 23.72 -9.72
CA PHE A 164 6.14 23.50 -8.54
C PHE A 164 6.64 22.30 -7.75
N ILE A 165 6.22 22.22 -6.49
CA ILE A 165 6.37 21.05 -5.63
C ILE A 165 5.01 20.70 -5.03
N TRP A 166 4.81 19.43 -4.73
CA TRP A 166 3.63 18.99 -3.99
C TRP A 166 3.75 19.42 -2.52
N GLU A 167 2.70 20.02 -1.99
CA GLU A 167 2.53 20.27 -0.57
C GLU A 167 2.31 18.93 0.14
N ASP A 168 2.88 18.80 1.35
CA ASP A 168 2.93 17.54 2.09
C ASP A 168 1.68 17.24 2.92
#